data_AF-A0A349WWJ4-F1
#
_entry.id   AF-A0A349WWJ4-F1
#
_cell.length_a   1.000
_cell.length_b   1.000
_cell.length_c   1.000
_cell.angle_alpha   90.00
_cell.angle_beta   90.00
_cell.angle_gamma   90.00
#
_symmetry.space_group_name_H-M   'P 1'
#
loop_
_entity.id
_entity.type
_entity.pdbx_description
1 polymer ?
#
loop_
_entity_poly.entity_id
_entity_poly.type
_entity_poly.pdbx_seq_one_letter_code
_entity_poly.pdbx_strand_id
1 'polypeptide(L)'
;MLSLHQFYEKINTPEGKREIIVAFSNIDERDPNQADNFFQTYCVGQWNADRASVIYHQRDYIGRIDSYQDLLLLLKKNDKEKFNKIHKGTPYCFLGWLYFDIGDYEKGVFYIDLAILEDIRMHGTYWNKSPATRLLTLEETNGDVEIHKRLVKNIKELLRLEIEEYKKLTKESKLTSIDNFVKNGLKNPHHRTIVSSLYAYILQQESLQNLMKLKGEESGSIEPFLIHFRKGTIILETILKETYSSLSGLTLANILNDPFVIKDSGLKLLDSGKVGSTLEDLVKVLIPYFDRGTNEPQNKWITVAYRLRNVTSHGLPWSEIIDAATYKRLYQQILFSIFYIIDKKYS
;
A
#
# COMPACT_ATOMS: atom_id res chain seq x y z
N MET A 1 28.78 -0.68 10.50
CA MET A 1 27.81 0.01 9.63
C MET A 1 28.55 1.06 8.81
N LEU A 2 28.23 1.16 7.53
CA LEU A 2 28.83 2.14 6.64
C LEU A 2 27.97 3.40 6.59
N SER A 3 28.61 4.56 6.52
CA SER A 3 27.98 5.77 5.97
C SER A 3 27.74 5.59 4.47
N LEU A 4 26.84 6.39 3.90
CA LEU A 4 26.58 6.36 2.46
C LEU A 4 27.86 6.54 1.60
N HIS A 5 28.74 7.44 2.00
CA HIS A 5 30.02 7.66 1.30
C HIS A 5 30.92 6.41 1.38
N GLN A 6 31.11 5.84 2.57
CA GLN A 6 31.89 4.62 2.76
C GLN A 6 31.30 3.41 2.01
N PHE A 7 29.97 3.34 1.91
CA PHE A 7 29.30 2.34 1.09
C PHE A 7 29.66 2.51 -0.39
N TYR A 8 29.56 3.72 -0.93
CA TYR A 8 29.90 3.97 -2.33
C TYR A 8 31.38 3.75 -2.65
N GLU A 9 32.29 4.08 -1.73
CA GLU A 9 33.72 3.75 -1.89
C GLU A 9 33.95 2.23 -1.97
N LYS A 10 33.25 1.45 -1.14
CA LYS A 10 33.36 -0.01 -1.16
C LYS A 10 32.68 -0.64 -2.38
N ILE A 11 31.44 -0.25 -2.69
CA ILE A 11 30.68 -0.91 -3.76
C ILE A 11 31.14 -0.49 -5.15
N ASN A 12 31.87 0.62 -5.33
CA ASN A 12 32.35 1.05 -6.65
C ASN A 12 33.78 0.59 -6.97
N THR A 13 34.51 0.03 -6.00
CA THR A 13 35.88 -0.49 -6.22
C THR A 13 35.89 -2.02 -6.37
N PRO A 14 36.76 -2.60 -7.21
CA PRO A 14 36.92 -4.05 -7.32
C PRO A 14 37.27 -4.71 -5.97
N GLU A 15 38.13 -4.07 -5.19
CA GLU A 15 38.60 -4.55 -3.88
C GLU A 15 37.45 -4.58 -2.86
N GLY A 16 36.67 -3.49 -2.77
CA GLY A 16 35.54 -3.43 -1.86
C GLY A 16 34.40 -4.39 -2.24
N LYS A 17 34.11 -4.56 -3.54
CA LYS A 17 33.17 -5.61 -4.00
C LYS A 17 33.66 -7.00 -3.59
N ARG A 18 34.96 -7.28 -3.77
CA ARG A 18 35.54 -8.58 -3.41
C ARG A 18 35.42 -8.84 -1.91
N GLU A 19 35.67 -7.85 -1.07
CA GLU A 19 35.50 -7.94 0.38
C GLU A 19 34.05 -8.32 0.74
N ILE A 20 33.07 -7.62 0.17
CA ILE A 20 31.64 -7.88 0.39
C ILE A 20 31.27 -9.31 -0.04
N ILE A 21 31.73 -9.74 -1.23
CA ILE A 21 31.44 -11.06 -1.78
C ILE A 21 32.04 -12.16 -0.90
N VAL A 22 33.28 -11.99 -0.43
CA VAL A 22 33.94 -12.96 0.46
C VAL A 22 33.23 -13.02 1.82
N ALA A 23 32.84 -11.87 2.38
CA ALA A 23 32.06 -11.85 3.60
C ALA A 23 30.71 -12.57 3.42
N PHE A 24 30.03 -12.34 2.30
CA PHE A 24 28.78 -13.00 1.96
C PHE A 24 28.95 -14.51 1.78
N SER A 25 30.02 -14.97 1.11
CA SER A 25 30.27 -16.40 0.91
C SER A 25 30.51 -17.15 2.22
N ASN A 26 30.93 -16.46 3.29
CA ASN A 26 31.22 -17.06 4.59
C ASN A 26 30.00 -17.14 5.53
N ILE A 27 28.86 -16.54 5.18
CA ILE A 27 27.63 -16.61 5.99
C ILE A 27 27.06 -18.03 5.97
N ASP A 28 26.65 -18.56 7.13
CA ASP A 28 25.75 -19.73 7.14
C ASP A 28 24.33 -19.30 6.72
N GLU A 29 23.89 -19.79 5.56
CA GLU A 29 22.57 -19.48 4.99
C GLU A 29 21.38 -19.94 5.84
N ARG A 30 21.62 -20.80 6.84
CA ARG A 30 20.60 -21.29 7.78
C ARG A 30 20.49 -20.43 9.04
N ASP A 31 21.44 -19.54 9.29
CA ASP A 31 21.46 -18.67 10.47
C ASP A 31 21.02 -17.25 10.10
N PRO A 32 19.76 -16.87 10.39
CA PRO A 32 19.26 -15.54 10.07
C PRO A 32 20.05 -14.42 10.78
N ASN A 33 20.64 -14.69 11.95
CA ASN A 33 21.40 -13.67 12.67
C ASN A 33 22.71 -13.31 11.96
N GLN A 34 23.37 -14.28 11.32
CA GLN A 34 24.57 -14.00 10.52
C GLN A 34 24.23 -13.16 9.29
N ALA A 35 23.10 -13.45 8.63
CA ALA A 35 22.61 -12.64 7.53
C ALA A 35 22.28 -11.21 7.98
N ASP A 36 21.57 -11.06 9.09
CA ASP A 36 21.21 -9.74 9.64
C ASP A 36 22.46 -8.94 10.05
N ASN A 37 23.44 -9.58 10.69
CA ASN A 37 24.72 -8.96 11.03
C ASN A 37 25.52 -8.52 9.79
N PHE A 38 25.48 -9.33 8.72
CA PHE A 38 26.08 -8.97 7.45
C PHE A 38 25.41 -7.71 6.87
N PHE A 39 24.07 -7.67 6.80
CA PHE A 39 23.37 -6.50 6.29
C PHE A 39 23.57 -5.27 7.19
N GLN A 40 23.63 -5.43 8.51
CA GLN A 40 23.95 -4.33 9.42
C GLN A 40 25.37 -3.78 9.20
N THR A 41 26.30 -4.64 8.79
CA THR A 41 27.68 -4.26 8.51
C THR A 41 27.80 -3.50 7.20
N TYR A 42 27.20 -4.03 6.13
CA TYR A 42 27.41 -3.57 4.76
C TYR A 42 26.29 -2.69 4.19
N CYS A 43 25.12 -2.58 4.83
CA CYS A 43 24.09 -1.61 4.45
C CYS A 43 24.29 -0.25 5.15
N VAL A 44 23.72 0.78 4.54
CA VAL A 44 23.72 2.15 5.06
C VAL A 44 22.62 2.33 6.10
N GLY A 45 23.01 2.72 7.32
CA GLY A 45 22.08 3.29 8.31
C GLY A 45 21.12 2.31 9.01
N GLN A 46 21.56 1.14 9.47
CA GLN A 46 20.69 0.15 10.13
C GLN A 46 20.83 0.01 11.66
N TRP A 47 19.74 0.25 12.38
CA TRP A 47 19.43 -0.16 13.77
C TRP A 47 20.15 0.53 14.96
N ASN A 48 21.43 0.95 14.88
CA ASN A 48 22.19 1.36 16.08
C ASN A 48 22.86 2.74 16.06
N ALA A 49 22.48 3.65 15.18
CA ALA A 49 22.88 5.05 15.37
C ALA A 49 21.93 5.67 16.40
N ASP A 50 22.49 6.10 17.53
CA ASP A 50 21.83 6.74 18.67
C ASP A 50 20.48 7.37 18.35
N ARG A 51 19.54 7.17 19.27
CA ARG A 51 18.20 7.78 19.33
C ARG A 51 18.17 9.32 19.17
N ALA A 52 19.33 9.97 18.98
CA ALA A 52 19.48 11.40 18.75
C ALA A 52 20.24 11.79 17.46
N SER A 53 21.03 10.91 16.81
CA SER A 53 21.93 11.31 15.70
C SER A 53 21.41 11.01 14.28
N VAL A 54 20.37 10.17 14.15
CA VAL A 54 19.73 9.88 12.84
C VAL A 54 18.80 11.02 12.38
N ILE A 55 18.50 11.99 13.26
CA ILE A 55 17.54 13.06 12.95
C ILE A 55 18.14 14.11 11.99
N TYR A 56 19.47 14.22 11.81
CA TYR A 56 20.03 15.40 11.14
C TYR A 56 20.96 15.18 9.93
N HIS A 57 21.53 13.99 9.66
CA HIS A 57 22.66 13.95 8.70
C HIS A 57 22.57 13.09 7.45
N GLN A 58 21.54 12.27 7.21
CA GLN A 58 21.32 11.70 5.87
C GLN A 58 19.82 11.63 5.53
N ARG A 59 19.25 12.78 5.13
CA ARG A 59 17.97 12.86 4.37
C ARG A 59 18.08 12.27 2.96
N ASP A 60 19.19 11.62 2.63
CA ASP A 60 19.39 10.98 1.34
C ASP A 60 18.71 9.60 1.31
N TYR A 61 17.38 9.64 1.29
CA TYR A 61 16.55 8.44 1.16
C TYR A 61 16.86 7.69 -0.13
N ILE A 62 17.10 8.42 -1.22
CA ILE A 62 17.39 7.85 -2.54
C ILE A 62 18.74 7.11 -2.51
N GLY A 63 19.81 7.76 -2.06
CA GLY A 63 21.11 7.11 -1.95
C GLY A 63 21.10 5.88 -1.05
N ARG A 64 20.29 5.89 0.03
CA ARG A 64 20.07 4.69 0.84
C ARG A 64 19.35 3.61 0.05
N ILE A 65 18.24 3.91 -0.61
CA ILE A 65 17.50 2.96 -1.45
C ILE A 65 18.44 2.32 -2.47
N ASP A 66 19.19 3.14 -3.21
CA ASP A 66 20.15 2.70 -4.21
C ASP A 66 21.19 1.78 -3.58
N SER A 67 21.72 2.14 -2.40
CA SER A 67 22.69 1.31 -1.68
C SER A 67 22.16 -0.08 -1.33
N TYR A 68 20.94 -0.16 -0.79
CA TYR A 68 20.33 -1.47 -0.49
C TYR A 68 20.09 -2.28 -1.77
N GLN A 69 19.61 -1.64 -2.83
CA GLN A 69 19.34 -2.32 -4.11
C GLN A 69 20.63 -2.81 -4.77
N ASP A 70 21.65 -1.98 -4.86
CA ASP A 70 22.95 -2.30 -5.45
C ASP A 70 23.63 -3.45 -4.71
N LEU A 71 23.58 -3.45 -3.37
CA LEU A 71 24.09 -4.56 -2.59
C LEU A 71 23.33 -5.85 -2.91
N LEU A 72 22.00 -5.84 -2.86
CA LEU A 72 21.19 -7.04 -3.15
C LEU A 72 21.42 -7.57 -4.57
N LEU A 73 21.55 -6.68 -5.55
CA LEU A 73 21.85 -7.04 -6.94
C LEU A 73 23.26 -7.61 -7.09
N LEU A 74 24.25 -7.03 -6.41
CA LEU A 74 25.63 -7.53 -6.37
C LEU A 74 25.66 -8.96 -5.83
N LEU A 75 25.01 -9.21 -4.68
CA LEU A 75 25.00 -10.54 -4.06
C LEU A 75 24.30 -11.57 -4.97
N LYS A 76 23.12 -11.24 -5.50
CA LYS A 76 22.38 -12.11 -6.41
C LYS A 76 23.15 -12.44 -7.69
N LYS A 77 23.90 -11.48 -8.23
CA LYS A 77 24.73 -11.67 -9.43
C LYS A 77 25.89 -12.63 -9.18
N ASN A 78 26.50 -12.59 -8.00
CA ASN A 78 27.69 -13.38 -7.69
C ASN A 78 27.37 -14.80 -7.21
N ASP A 79 26.30 -14.96 -6.43
CA ASP A 79 25.88 -16.28 -5.95
C ASP A 79 24.35 -16.33 -5.77
N LYS A 80 23.66 -16.67 -6.87
CA LYS A 80 22.19 -16.73 -6.92
C LYS A 80 21.63 -17.81 -5.99
N GLU A 81 22.30 -18.95 -5.87
CA GLU A 81 21.81 -20.06 -5.04
C GLU A 81 21.83 -19.69 -3.57
N LYS A 82 22.95 -19.14 -3.09
CA LYS A 82 23.06 -18.65 -1.72
C LYS A 82 22.13 -17.47 -1.46
N PHE A 83 22.04 -16.52 -2.40
CA PHE A 83 21.13 -15.39 -2.29
C PHE A 83 19.67 -15.81 -2.06
N ASN A 84 19.23 -16.88 -2.73
CA ASN A 84 17.87 -17.39 -2.55
C ASN A 84 17.63 -18.04 -1.18
N LYS A 85 18.69 -18.44 -0.48
CA LYS A 85 18.59 -19.15 0.82
C LYS A 85 18.83 -18.25 2.02
N ILE A 86 19.72 -17.26 1.91
CA ILE A 86 20.01 -16.33 3.03
C ILE A 86 18.77 -15.49 3.38
N HIS A 87 18.61 -15.17 4.66
CA HIS A 87 17.53 -14.31 5.13
C HIS A 87 17.70 -12.88 4.63
N LYS A 88 16.66 -12.32 3.98
CA LYS A 88 16.68 -10.95 3.42
C LYS A 88 15.54 -10.08 3.96
N GLY A 89 14.83 -10.53 4.99
CA GLY A 89 13.70 -9.82 5.58
C GLY A 89 14.08 -8.42 6.04
N THR A 90 15.23 -8.30 6.70
CA THR A 90 15.76 -7.03 7.20
C THR A 90 15.99 -5.98 6.09
N PRO A 91 16.83 -6.21 5.06
CA PRO A 91 17.01 -5.22 3.99
C PRO A 91 15.72 -4.94 3.19
N TYR A 92 14.86 -5.94 2.98
CA TYR A 92 13.55 -5.70 2.33
C TYR A 92 12.63 -4.81 3.17
N CYS A 93 12.57 -5.03 4.48
CA CYS A 93 11.74 -4.21 5.37
C CYS A 93 12.17 -2.75 5.35
N PHE A 94 13.48 -2.49 5.40
CA PHE A 94 14.03 -1.13 5.30
C PHE A 94 13.75 -0.49 3.95
N LEU A 95 13.94 -1.21 2.84
CA LEU A 95 13.55 -0.69 1.51
C LEU A 95 12.07 -0.31 1.47
N GLY A 96 11.20 -1.17 2.00
CA GLY A 96 9.77 -0.90 2.12
C GLY A 96 9.50 0.42 2.82
N TRP A 97 10.04 0.60 4.03
CA TRP A 97 9.87 1.84 4.79
C TRP A 97 10.43 3.07 4.08
N LEU A 98 11.61 2.99 3.47
CA LEU A 98 12.20 4.11 2.74
C LEU A 98 11.33 4.52 1.55
N TYR A 99 10.76 3.55 0.83
CA TYR A 99 9.83 3.82 -0.27
C TYR A 99 8.52 4.46 0.20
N PHE A 100 7.98 4.03 1.34
CA PHE A 100 6.85 4.71 2.00
C PHE A 100 7.17 6.18 2.34
N ASP A 101 8.37 6.45 2.85
CA ASP A 101 8.81 7.79 3.24
C ASP A 101 8.93 8.77 2.07
N ILE A 102 9.37 8.29 0.89
CA ILE A 102 9.47 9.12 -0.32
C ILE A 102 8.16 9.15 -1.13
N GLY A 103 7.12 8.44 -0.68
CA GLY A 103 5.81 8.41 -1.34
C GLY A 103 5.68 7.46 -2.53
N ASP A 104 6.65 6.57 -2.78
CA ASP A 104 6.56 5.49 -3.77
C ASP A 104 5.95 4.25 -3.10
N TYR A 105 4.65 4.35 -2.81
CA TYR A 105 3.94 3.36 -2.01
C TYR A 105 3.85 2.00 -2.70
N GLU A 106 3.84 1.95 -4.03
CA GLU A 106 3.82 0.72 -4.82
C GLU A 106 5.07 -0.13 -4.54
N LYS A 107 6.26 0.46 -4.62
CA LYS A 107 7.49 -0.24 -4.25
C LYS A 107 7.54 -0.51 -2.75
N GLY A 108 7.01 0.39 -1.93
CA GLY A 108 6.86 0.18 -0.49
C GLY A 108 6.11 -1.12 -0.17
N VAL A 109 4.93 -1.30 -0.77
CA VAL A 109 4.12 -2.52 -0.65
C VAL A 109 4.88 -3.76 -1.12
N PHE A 110 5.52 -3.68 -2.29
CA PHE A 110 6.30 -4.79 -2.85
C PHE A 110 7.39 -5.27 -1.88
N TYR A 111 8.19 -4.36 -1.32
CA TYR A 111 9.28 -4.72 -0.43
C TYR A 111 8.81 -5.19 0.96
N ILE A 112 7.70 -4.65 1.48
CA ILE A 112 7.11 -5.15 2.73
C ILE A 112 6.61 -6.59 2.57
N ASP A 113 5.95 -6.93 1.46
CA ASP A 113 5.51 -8.31 1.24
C ASP A 113 6.71 -9.26 1.06
N LEU A 114 7.76 -8.85 0.33
CA LEU A 114 9.01 -9.62 0.26
C LEU A 114 9.64 -9.85 1.64
N ALA A 115 9.64 -8.85 2.52
CA ALA A 115 10.16 -8.99 3.87
C ALA A 115 9.36 -10.04 4.66
N ILE A 116 8.03 -9.98 4.61
CA ILE A 116 7.15 -10.95 5.28
C ILE A 116 7.36 -12.37 4.73
N LEU A 117 7.54 -12.53 3.42
CA LEU A 117 7.80 -13.83 2.81
C LEU A 117 9.12 -14.44 3.29
N GLU A 118 10.18 -13.62 3.43
CA GLU A 118 11.45 -14.05 4.02
C GLU A 118 11.30 -14.43 5.49
N ASP A 119 10.54 -13.64 6.26
CA ASP A 119 10.28 -13.93 7.67
C ASP A 119 9.49 -15.23 7.85
N ILE A 120 8.46 -15.47 7.02
CA ILE A 120 7.68 -16.73 7.03
C ILE A 120 8.60 -17.92 6.74
N ARG A 121 9.49 -17.79 5.75
CA ARG A 121 10.40 -18.85 5.33
C ARG A 121 11.40 -19.23 6.44
N MET A 122 11.92 -18.26 7.18
CA MET A 122 13.01 -18.46 8.15
C MET A 122 12.53 -18.62 9.60
N HIS A 123 11.45 -17.94 10.00
CA HIS A 123 11.04 -17.85 11.41
C HIS A 123 9.80 -18.69 11.76
N GLY A 124 9.26 -19.48 10.82
CA GLY A 124 8.27 -20.52 11.09
C GLY A 124 6.96 -19.98 11.71
N THR A 125 6.82 -20.02 13.03
CA THR A 125 5.63 -19.51 13.76
C THR A 125 5.83 -18.11 14.36
N TYR A 126 7.05 -17.58 14.38
CA TYR A 126 7.40 -16.29 15.00
C TYR A 126 7.41 -15.10 14.02
N TRP A 127 7.20 -15.35 12.72
CA TRP A 127 7.21 -14.31 11.68
C TRP A 127 6.18 -13.20 11.92
N ASN A 128 5.08 -13.50 12.61
CA ASN A 128 4.01 -12.53 12.89
C ASN A 128 4.44 -11.39 13.82
N LYS A 129 5.61 -11.52 14.46
CA LYS A 129 6.24 -10.47 15.28
C LYS A 129 7.33 -9.73 14.53
N SER A 130 7.48 -9.90 13.22
CA SER A 130 8.49 -9.16 12.46
C SER A 130 8.09 -7.69 12.28
N PRO A 131 9.04 -6.77 12.08
CA PRO A 131 8.73 -5.36 11.82
C PRO A 131 7.82 -5.16 10.60
N ALA A 132 8.03 -5.94 9.53
CA ALA A 132 7.21 -5.89 8.33
C ALA A 132 5.75 -6.33 8.61
N THR A 133 5.55 -7.38 9.41
CA THR A 133 4.20 -7.79 9.81
C THR A 133 3.55 -6.77 10.73
N ARG A 134 4.30 -6.17 11.66
CA ARG A 134 3.81 -5.10 12.54
C ARG A 134 3.33 -3.88 11.77
N LEU A 135 3.90 -3.59 10.60
CA LEU A 135 3.40 -2.52 9.75
C LEU A 135 2.01 -2.86 9.21
N LEU A 136 1.75 -4.12 8.82
CA LEU A 136 0.42 -4.54 8.38
C LEU A 136 -0.59 -4.54 9.53
N THR A 137 -0.19 -4.95 10.73
CA THR A 137 -1.08 -4.94 11.91
C THR A 137 -1.17 -3.58 12.59
N LEU A 138 -0.43 -2.58 12.10
CA LEU A 138 -0.30 -1.26 12.70
C LEU A 138 0.09 -1.34 14.19
N GLU A 139 0.93 -2.32 14.55
CA GLU A 139 1.43 -2.47 15.91
C GLU A 139 2.70 -1.63 16.14
N GLU A 140 2.79 -1.04 17.32
CA GLU A 140 3.93 -0.24 17.76
C GLU A 140 4.52 -0.86 19.04
N THR A 141 5.84 -0.92 19.11
CA THR A 141 6.60 -1.41 20.24
C THR A 141 7.70 -0.42 20.63
N ASN A 142 8.14 -0.45 21.89
CA ASN A 142 9.20 0.44 22.38
C ASN A 142 10.53 0.28 21.60
N GLY A 143 10.75 -0.87 20.98
CA GLY A 143 11.94 -1.17 20.16
C GLY A 143 11.84 -0.73 18.70
N ASP A 144 10.70 -0.23 18.23
CA ASP A 144 10.55 0.13 16.82
C ASP A 144 11.38 1.37 16.46
N VAL A 145 11.92 1.34 15.25
CA VAL A 145 12.63 2.47 14.63
C VAL A 145 11.66 3.61 14.32
N GLU A 146 12.16 4.85 14.33
CA GLU A 146 11.32 6.06 14.19
C GLU A 146 10.51 6.09 12.88
N ILE A 147 11.09 5.61 11.77
CA ILE A 147 10.40 5.54 10.48
C ILE A 147 9.15 4.64 10.54
N HIS A 148 9.25 3.48 11.22
CA HIS A 148 8.12 2.58 11.42
C HIS A 148 7.04 3.24 12.27
N LYS A 149 7.42 3.84 13.41
CA LYS A 149 6.49 4.51 14.32
C LYS A 149 5.72 5.63 13.63
N ARG A 150 6.41 6.50 12.89
CA ARG A 150 5.79 7.57 12.13
C ARG A 150 4.81 7.04 11.08
N LEU A 151 5.21 6.02 10.32
CA LEU A 151 4.38 5.43 9.28
C LEU A 151 3.11 4.80 9.87
N VAL A 152 3.24 3.99 10.93
CA VAL A 152 2.10 3.36 11.61
C VAL A 152 1.17 4.42 12.18
N LYS A 153 1.70 5.46 12.85
CA LYS A 153 0.89 6.56 13.37
C LYS A 153 0.12 7.29 12.27
N ASN A 154 0.77 7.55 11.14
CA ASN A 154 0.13 8.22 10.00
C ASN A 154 -1.02 7.37 9.42
N ILE A 155 -0.79 6.08 9.17
CA ILE A 155 -1.82 5.18 8.65
C ILE A 155 -3.00 5.07 9.63
N LYS A 156 -2.73 4.90 10.93
CA LYS A 156 -3.77 4.85 11.97
C LYS A 156 -4.63 6.12 11.98
N GLU A 157 -3.99 7.28 11.91
CA GLU A 157 -4.70 8.55 11.95
C GLU A 157 -5.57 8.75 10.71
N LEU A 158 -5.06 8.46 9.51
CA LEU A 158 -5.83 8.53 8.27
C LEU A 158 -7.01 7.54 8.28
N LEU A 159 -6.79 6.30 8.71
CA LEU A 159 -7.87 5.32 8.88
C LEU A 159 -8.93 5.80 9.86
N ARG A 160 -8.52 6.32 11.02
CA ARG A 160 -9.43 6.84 12.04
C ARG A 160 -10.31 7.95 11.45
N LEU A 161 -9.71 8.93 10.79
CA LEU A 161 -10.43 10.05 10.17
C LEU A 161 -11.43 9.57 9.11
N GLU A 162 -11.01 8.68 8.20
CA GLU A 162 -11.90 8.20 7.14
C GLU A 162 -13.00 7.26 7.67
N ILE A 163 -12.73 6.44 8.70
CA ILE A 163 -13.75 5.63 9.37
C ILE A 163 -14.75 6.54 10.08
N GLU A 164 -14.30 7.61 10.74
CA GLU A 164 -15.21 8.58 11.37
C GLU A 164 -16.13 9.26 10.35
N GLU A 165 -15.61 9.66 9.19
CA GLU A 165 -16.43 10.21 8.10
C GLU A 165 -17.42 9.17 7.55
N TYR A 166 -16.99 7.94 7.34
CA TYR A 166 -17.86 6.83 6.93
C TYR A 166 -19.02 6.63 7.92
N LYS A 167 -18.74 6.58 9.22
CA LYS A 167 -19.74 6.39 10.28
C LYS A 167 -20.77 7.51 10.38
N LYS A 168 -20.40 8.76 10.05
CA LYS A 168 -21.36 9.87 9.98
C LYS A 168 -22.47 9.59 8.94
N LEU A 169 -22.14 8.84 7.89
CA LEU A 169 -23.05 8.50 6.81
C LEU A 169 -23.75 7.14 7.02
N THR A 170 -23.16 6.23 7.78
CA THR A 170 -23.75 4.94 8.18
C THR A 170 -24.08 4.90 9.67
N LYS A 171 -25.28 5.33 10.06
CA LYS A 171 -25.70 5.41 11.47
C LYS A 171 -25.64 4.07 12.23
N GLU A 172 -25.70 2.94 11.53
CA GLU A 172 -25.68 1.58 12.12
C GLU A 172 -24.31 0.87 12.04
N SER A 173 -23.30 1.53 11.49
CA SER A 173 -21.98 0.91 11.30
C SER A 173 -21.32 0.54 12.63
N LYS A 174 -20.74 -0.66 12.68
CA LYS A 174 -19.96 -1.15 13.82
C LYS A 174 -18.45 -1.01 13.60
N LEU A 175 -18.03 -0.62 12.41
CA LEU A 175 -16.63 -0.43 12.06
C LEU A 175 -15.96 0.59 12.99
N THR A 176 -15.01 0.14 13.78
CA THR A 176 -14.16 0.99 14.65
C THR A 176 -12.69 0.89 14.26
N SER A 177 -12.28 -0.25 13.71
CA SER A 177 -10.97 -0.49 13.10
C SER A 177 -11.12 -1.52 11.98
N ILE A 178 -10.07 -1.70 11.18
CA ILE A 178 -10.00 -2.77 10.18
C ILE A 178 -9.20 -3.99 10.68
N ASP A 179 -8.97 -4.12 11.99
CA ASP A 179 -8.03 -5.10 12.54
C ASP A 179 -8.45 -6.54 12.26
N ASN A 180 -9.75 -6.83 12.30
CA ASN A 180 -10.28 -8.15 11.98
C ASN A 180 -10.06 -8.51 10.50
N PHE A 181 -10.23 -7.54 9.61
CA PHE A 181 -9.92 -7.69 8.19
C PHE A 181 -8.43 -8.01 8.01
N VAL A 182 -7.55 -7.21 8.63
CA VAL A 182 -6.10 -7.43 8.60
C VAL A 182 -5.72 -8.81 9.16
N LYS A 183 -6.20 -9.18 10.35
CA LYS A 183 -5.87 -10.44 11.03
C LYS A 183 -6.29 -11.66 10.20
N ASN A 184 -7.45 -11.61 9.57
CA ASN A 184 -7.89 -12.67 8.66
C ASN A 184 -6.94 -12.78 7.45
N GLY A 185 -6.40 -11.64 7.01
CA GLY A 185 -5.49 -11.55 5.88
C GLY A 185 -4.07 -12.03 6.11
N LEU A 186 -3.55 -11.96 7.32
CA LEU A 186 -2.13 -12.24 7.59
C LEU A 186 -1.70 -13.63 7.10
N LYS A 187 -2.58 -14.63 7.21
CA LYS A 187 -2.29 -16.02 6.81
C LYS A 187 -2.32 -16.25 5.30
N ASN A 188 -2.94 -15.37 4.53
CA ASN A 188 -3.11 -15.51 3.09
C ASN A 188 -2.27 -14.44 2.35
N PRO A 189 -1.27 -14.83 1.54
CA PRO A 189 -0.47 -13.88 0.75
C PRO A 189 -1.29 -12.93 -0.13
N HIS A 190 -2.38 -13.43 -0.72
CA HIS A 190 -3.26 -12.60 -1.55
C HIS A 190 -3.93 -11.50 -0.72
N HIS A 191 -4.46 -11.84 0.45
CA HIS A 191 -5.12 -10.89 1.33
C HIS A 191 -4.13 -9.89 1.96
N ARG A 192 -2.89 -10.31 2.30
CA ARG A 192 -1.83 -9.37 2.73
C ARG A 192 -1.55 -8.29 1.69
N THR A 193 -1.55 -8.68 0.41
CA THR A 193 -1.40 -7.72 -0.70
C THR A 193 -2.57 -6.72 -0.73
N ILE A 194 -3.79 -7.16 -0.42
CA ILE A 194 -4.96 -6.26 -0.34
C ILE A 194 -4.79 -5.25 0.80
N VAL A 195 -4.39 -5.70 2.00
CA VAL A 195 -4.18 -4.82 3.18
C VAL A 195 -3.12 -3.76 2.89
N SER A 196 -1.95 -4.19 2.42
CA SER A 196 -0.84 -3.29 2.09
C SER A 196 -1.21 -2.32 0.96
N SER A 197 -1.94 -2.80 -0.06
CA SER A 197 -2.46 -1.94 -1.14
C SER A 197 -3.49 -0.93 -0.64
N LEU A 198 -4.34 -1.29 0.33
CA LEU A 198 -5.29 -0.38 0.96
C LEU A 198 -4.57 0.73 1.73
N TYR A 199 -3.52 0.41 2.49
CA TYR A 199 -2.70 1.42 3.17
C TYR A 199 -2.01 2.36 2.18
N ALA A 200 -1.42 1.81 1.12
CA ALA A 200 -0.83 2.61 0.06
C ALA A 200 -1.87 3.53 -0.62
N TYR A 201 -3.07 3.01 -0.90
CA TYR A 201 -4.17 3.80 -1.46
C TYR A 201 -4.58 4.96 -0.54
N ILE A 202 -4.68 4.71 0.76
CA ILE A 202 -5.04 5.73 1.75
C ILE A 202 -3.92 6.77 1.91
N LEU A 203 -2.66 6.36 2.00
CA LEU A 203 -1.54 7.30 2.16
C LEU A 203 -1.37 8.24 0.95
N GLN A 204 -1.58 7.70 -0.26
CA GLN A 204 -1.40 8.45 -1.50
C GLN A 204 -2.41 9.59 -1.69
N GLN A 205 -3.52 9.59 -0.95
CA GLN A 205 -4.59 10.56 -1.15
C GLN A 205 -4.12 12.01 -0.91
N GLU A 206 -3.27 12.24 0.10
CA GLU A 206 -2.88 13.59 0.51
C GLU A 206 -1.95 14.24 -0.51
N SER A 207 -0.96 13.48 -1.00
CA SER A 207 -0.03 13.97 -2.03
C SER A 207 -0.79 14.31 -3.32
N LEU A 208 -1.78 13.49 -3.70
CA LEU A 208 -2.63 13.76 -4.85
C LEU A 208 -3.52 14.99 -4.64
N GLN A 209 -4.13 15.19 -3.46
CA GLN A 209 -4.84 16.43 -3.17
C GLN A 209 -3.94 17.67 -3.30
N ASN A 210 -2.69 17.56 -2.84
CA ASN A 210 -1.72 18.65 -2.97
C ASN A 210 -1.33 18.89 -4.43
N LEU A 211 -1.13 17.83 -5.24
CA LEU A 211 -0.92 17.97 -6.68
C LEU A 211 -2.10 18.68 -7.37
N MET A 212 -3.33 18.40 -6.97
CA MET A 212 -4.50 19.11 -7.50
C MET A 212 -4.52 20.59 -7.11
N LYS A 213 -4.12 20.93 -5.89
CA LYS A 213 -4.03 22.34 -5.45
C LYS A 213 -2.91 23.10 -6.15
N LEU A 214 -1.84 22.41 -6.53
CA LEU A 214 -0.70 22.97 -7.26
C LEU A 214 -0.94 23.07 -8.77
N LYS A 215 -1.96 22.38 -9.29
CA LYS A 215 -2.34 22.46 -10.70
C LYS A 215 -2.71 23.91 -11.04
N GLY A 216 -2.05 24.48 -12.05
CA GLY A 216 -2.37 25.80 -12.59
C GLY A 216 -3.64 25.80 -13.45
N GLU A 217 -3.92 26.92 -14.12
CA GLU A 217 -5.10 27.10 -14.98
C GLU A 217 -5.07 26.21 -16.24
N GLU A 218 -3.87 25.86 -16.74
CA GLU A 218 -3.70 24.96 -17.87
C GLU A 218 -3.59 23.49 -17.45
N SER A 219 -4.28 22.59 -18.16
CA SER A 219 -4.27 21.14 -17.89
C SER A 219 -2.92 20.48 -18.14
N GLY A 220 -2.31 20.00 -17.06
CA GLY A 220 -1.35 18.91 -17.10
C GLY A 220 -2.02 17.53 -17.14
N SER A 221 -1.20 16.47 -17.11
CA SER A 221 -1.70 15.08 -17.04
C SER A 221 -2.53 14.84 -15.77
N ILE A 222 -3.69 14.20 -15.93
CA ILE A 222 -4.51 13.70 -14.81
C ILE A 222 -4.25 12.24 -14.47
N GLU A 223 -3.31 11.60 -15.16
CA GLU A 223 -2.96 10.19 -15.01
C GLU A 223 -2.76 9.75 -13.54
N PRO A 224 -2.07 10.50 -12.66
CA PRO A 224 -1.89 10.08 -11.27
C PRO A 224 -3.21 9.82 -10.54
N PHE A 225 -4.23 10.63 -10.81
CA PHE A 225 -5.56 10.50 -10.20
C PHE A 225 -6.34 9.31 -10.77
N LEU A 226 -6.24 9.07 -12.08
CA LEU A 226 -6.87 7.92 -12.74
C LEU A 226 -6.29 6.61 -12.22
N ILE A 227 -4.96 6.53 -12.12
CA ILE A 227 -4.27 5.36 -11.57
C ILE A 227 -4.70 5.11 -10.13
N HIS A 228 -4.80 6.17 -9.33
CA HIS A 228 -5.25 6.06 -7.93
C HIS A 228 -6.69 5.56 -7.81
N PHE A 229 -7.64 6.15 -8.55
CA PHE A 229 -9.01 5.65 -8.58
C PHE A 229 -9.08 4.19 -9.04
N ARG A 230 -8.35 3.84 -10.10
CA ARG A 230 -8.28 2.47 -10.60
C ARG A 230 -7.77 1.52 -9.51
N LYS A 231 -6.69 1.87 -8.83
CA LYS A 231 -6.14 1.10 -7.69
C LYS A 231 -7.19 0.85 -6.62
N GLY A 232 -7.90 1.89 -6.18
CA GLY A 232 -8.98 1.77 -5.21
C GLY A 232 -10.10 0.83 -5.68
N THR A 233 -10.53 0.94 -6.94
CA THR A 233 -11.57 0.05 -7.49
C THR A 233 -11.11 -1.40 -7.66
N ILE A 234 -9.83 -1.64 -7.94
CA ILE A 234 -9.24 -2.99 -7.98
C ILE A 234 -9.19 -3.59 -6.58
N ILE A 235 -8.83 -2.81 -5.55
CA ILE A 235 -8.86 -3.26 -4.15
C ILE A 235 -10.27 -3.71 -3.79
N LEU A 236 -11.29 -2.89 -4.10
CA LEU A 236 -12.69 -3.24 -3.88
C LEU A 236 -13.12 -4.51 -4.61
N GLU A 237 -12.82 -4.61 -5.91
CA GLU A 237 -13.13 -5.80 -6.71
C GLU A 237 -12.45 -7.05 -6.14
N THR A 238 -11.21 -6.93 -5.67
CA THR A 238 -10.46 -8.05 -5.08
C THR A 238 -11.06 -8.48 -3.74
N ILE A 239 -11.45 -7.54 -2.87
CA ILE A 239 -12.12 -7.85 -1.59
C ILE A 239 -13.45 -8.59 -1.85
N LEU A 240 -14.23 -8.13 -2.83
CA LEU A 240 -15.47 -8.81 -3.21
C LEU A 240 -15.22 -10.23 -3.70
N LYS A 241 -14.20 -10.44 -4.54
CA LYS A 241 -13.82 -11.78 -5.02
C LYS A 241 -13.36 -12.70 -3.91
N GLU A 242 -12.62 -12.19 -2.92
CA GLU A 242 -12.23 -12.99 -1.76
C GLU A 242 -13.42 -13.31 -0.84
N THR A 243 -14.32 -12.35 -0.65
CA THR A 243 -15.54 -12.53 0.16
C THR A 243 -16.49 -13.53 -0.50
N TYR A 244 -16.59 -13.49 -1.82
CA TYR A 244 -17.49 -14.30 -2.65
C TYR A 244 -16.66 -15.19 -3.59
N SER A 245 -15.92 -16.14 -3.02
CA SER A 245 -14.90 -16.95 -3.73
C SER A 245 -15.41 -17.69 -4.98
N SER A 246 -16.70 -18.06 -5.01
CA SER A 246 -17.37 -18.64 -6.18
C SER A 246 -17.40 -17.71 -7.40
N LEU A 247 -17.13 -16.42 -7.23
CA LEU A 247 -17.20 -15.38 -8.25
C LEU A 247 -15.81 -14.82 -8.63
N SER A 248 -14.73 -15.45 -8.19
CA SER A 248 -13.33 -14.98 -8.40
C SER A 248 -12.94 -14.76 -9.86
N GLY A 249 -13.58 -15.47 -10.81
CA GLY A 249 -13.38 -15.30 -12.26
C GLY A 249 -14.23 -14.22 -12.93
N LEU A 250 -15.12 -13.56 -12.19
CA LEU A 250 -16.08 -12.61 -12.75
C LEU A 250 -15.54 -11.17 -12.75
N THR A 251 -16.11 -10.33 -13.61
CA THR A 251 -15.86 -8.88 -13.59
C THR A 251 -16.64 -8.23 -12.44
N LEU A 252 -16.22 -7.05 -11.98
CA LEU A 252 -16.96 -6.28 -10.97
C LEU A 252 -18.45 -6.12 -11.34
N ALA A 253 -18.77 -5.89 -12.62
CA ALA A 253 -20.15 -5.79 -13.11
C ALA A 253 -20.96 -7.06 -12.80
N ASN A 254 -20.38 -8.22 -13.08
CA ASN A 254 -21.06 -9.50 -12.90
C ASN A 254 -21.21 -9.85 -11.41
N ILE A 255 -20.21 -9.52 -10.59
CA ILE A 255 -20.28 -9.71 -9.13
C ILE A 255 -21.43 -8.89 -8.53
N LEU A 256 -21.55 -7.62 -8.93
CA LEU A 256 -22.57 -6.71 -8.38
C LEU A 256 -23.98 -6.97 -8.90
N ASN A 257 -24.13 -7.74 -9.97
CA ASN A 257 -25.42 -8.19 -10.49
C ASN A 257 -25.79 -9.60 -10.01
N ASP A 258 -24.91 -10.26 -9.23
CA ASP A 258 -25.17 -11.60 -8.72
C ASP A 258 -26.27 -11.55 -7.63
N PRO A 259 -27.37 -12.34 -7.75
CA PRO A 259 -28.46 -12.31 -6.78
C PRO A 259 -28.05 -12.69 -5.36
N PHE A 260 -27.05 -13.58 -5.20
CA PHE A 260 -26.54 -13.94 -3.88
C PHE A 260 -25.80 -12.76 -3.27
N VAL A 261 -24.92 -12.10 -4.03
CA VAL A 261 -24.23 -10.89 -3.56
C VAL A 261 -25.21 -9.79 -3.19
N ILE A 262 -26.24 -9.53 -4.01
CA ILE A 262 -27.25 -8.50 -3.71
C ILE A 262 -28.01 -8.85 -2.42
N LYS A 263 -28.44 -10.11 -2.25
CA LYS A 263 -29.18 -10.55 -1.06
C LYS A 263 -28.33 -10.47 0.20
N ASP A 264 -27.09 -10.92 0.12
CA ASP A 264 -26.18 -11.02 1.26
C ASP A 264 -25.56 -9.66 1.61
N SER A 265 -25.05 -8.91 0.62
CA SER A 265 -24.42 -7.61 0.83
C SER A 265 -25.41 -6.44 0.87
N GLY A 266 -26.62 -6.58 0.32
CA GLY A 266 -27.55 -5.45 0.17
C GLY A 266 -27.11 -4.42 -0.88
N LEU A 267 -25.98 -4.64 -1.56
CA LEU A 267 -25.49 -3.75 -2.60
C LEU A 267 -26.33 -3.86 -3.85
N LYS A 268 -26.71 -2.71 -4.41
CA LYS A 268 -27.40 -2.59 -5.68
C LYS A 268 -26.79 -1.45 -6.48
N LEU A 269 -26.50 -1.73 -7.75
CA LEU A 269 -26.17 -0.68 -8.70
C LEU A 269 -27.41 0.16 -8.96
N LEU A 270 -27.29 1.45 -8.74
CA LEU A 270 -28.38 2.39 -8.94
C LEU A 270 -28.37 2.88 -10.39
N ASP A 271 -29.56 3.08 -10.96
CA ASP A 271 -29.66 3.72 -12.27
C ASP A 271 -29.18 5.17 -12.14
N SER A 272 -28.05 5.42 -12.79
CA SER A 272 -27.38 6.72 -12.85
C SER A 272 -27.60 7.39 -14.21
N GLY A 273 -28.42 6.79 -15.09
CA GLY A 273 -28.58 7.21 -16.47
C GLY A 273 -27.43 6.72 -17.38
N LYS A 274 -27.48 7.15 -18.65
CA LYS A 274 -26.39 6.95 -19.60
C LYS A 274 -25.24 7.89 -19.24
N VAL A 275 -24.17 7.33 -18.71
CA VAL A 275 -22.91 8.04 -18.56
C VAL A 275 -22.19 8.03 -19.90
N GLY A 276 -21.68 9.18 -20.35
CA GLY A 276 -20.81 9.25 -21.50
C GLY A 276 -19.51 8.46 -21.30
N SER A 277 -18.66 8.42 -22.31
CA SER A 277 -17.40 7.68 -22.25
C SER A 277 -16.29 8.41 -21.48
N THR A 278 -16.57 9.60 -20.94
CA THR A 278 -15.55 10.47 -20.34
C THR A 278 -15.68 10.61 -18.82
N LEU A 279 -14.57 10.93 -18.15
CA LEU A 279 -14.56 11.22 -16.72
C LEU A 279 -15.33 12.50 -16.39
N GLU A 280 -15.30 13.48 -17.28
CA GLU A 280 -16.10 14.70 -17.20
C GLU A 280 -17.60 14.39 -17.21
N ASP A 281 -18.07 13.54 -18.13
CA ASP A 281 -19.47 13.10 -18.17
C ASP A 281 -19.84 12.36 -16.89
N LEU A 282 -18.93 11.51 -16.41
CA LEU A 282 -19.12 10.79 -15.17
C LEU A 282 -19.26 11.75 -13.98
N VAL A 283 -18.37 12.72 -13.84
CA VAL A 283 -18.40 13.71 -12.75
C VAL A 283 -19.67 14.56 -12.84
N LYS A 284 -20.07 15.03 -14.03
CA LYS A 284 -21.32 15.79 -14.22
C LYS A 284 -22.56 15.00 -13.81
N VAL A 285 -22.58 13.70 -14.06
CA VAL A 285 -23.68 12.81 -13.65
C VAL A 285 -23.63 12.48 -12.15
N LEU A 286 -22.43 12.29 -11.60
CA LEU A 286 -22.22 11.83 -10.22
C LEU A 286 -22.27 12.95 -9.17
N ILE A 287 -21.85 14.19 -9.49
CA ILE A 287 -21.88 15.30 -8.53
C ILE A 287 -23.31 15.54 -7.98
N PRO A 288 -24.35 15.69 -8.83
CA PRO A 288 -25.73 15.80 -8.35
C PRO A 288 -26.20 14.55 -7.60
N TYR A 289 -25.54 13.42 -7.82
CA TYR A 289 -25.85 12.15 -7.21
C TYR A 289 -25.35 12.04 -5.76
N PHE A 290 -24.18 12.62 -5.48
CA PHE A 290 -23.59 12.67 -4.15
C PHE A 290 -24.50 13.38 -3.16
N ASP A 291 -25.12 14.48 -3.57
CA ASP A 291 -25.88 15.36 -2.66
C ASP A 291 -27.35 14.95 -2.49
N ARG A 292 -27.83 13.94 -3.24
CA ARG A 292 -29.18 13.40 -3.01
C ARG A 292 -29.24 12.73 -1.63
N GLY A 293 -30.27 12.98 -0.83
CA GLY A 293 -30.54 12.15 0.34
C GLY A 293 -30.84 10.71 -0.09
N THR A 294 -30.22 9.71 0.55
CA THR A 294 -30.60 8.30 0.39
C THR A 294 -30.57 7.61 1.74
N ASN A 295 -31.49 6.68 1.96
CA ASN A 295 -31.45 5.79 3.11
C ASN A 295 -30.40 4.67 2.94
N GLU A 296 -29.90 4.47 1.71
CA GLU A 296 -28.93 3.44 1.34
C GLU A 296 -27.68 4.08 0.71
N PRO A 297 -26.82 4.75 1.49
CA PRO A 297 -25.63 5.42 0.98
C PRO A 297 -24.64 4.45 0.32
N GLN A 298 -24.58 3.19 0.77
CA GLN A 298 -23.75 2.14 0.20
C GLN A 298 -24.01 1.90 -1.28
N ASN A 299 -25.26 2.00 -1.71
CA ASN A 299 -25.65 1.77 -3.09
C ASN A 299 -25.14 2.90 -4.01
N LYS A 300 -24.91 4.09 -3.46
CA LYS A 300 -24.26 5.19 -4.17
C LYS A 300 -22.77 4.97 -4.29
N TRP A 301 -22.11 4.69 -3.18
CA TRP A 301 -20.67 4.45 -3.13
C TRP A 301 -20.26 3.39 -4.15
N ILE A 302 -20.95 2.24 -4.14
CA ILE A 302 -20.65 1.13 -5.04
C ILE A 302 -20.93 1.48 -6.51
N THR A 303 -21.99 2.24 -6.78
CA THR A 303 -22.32 2.68 -8.14
C THR A 303 -21.22 3.60 -8.68
N VAL A 304 -20.73 4.53 -7.87
CA VAL A 304 -19.64 5.43 -8.24
C VAL A 304 -18.35 4.65 -8.49
N ALA A 305 -17.97 3.77 -7.57
CA ALA A 305 -16.77 2.95 -7.71
C ALA A 305 -16.82 2.07 -8.97
N TYR A 306 -17.97 1.44 -9.23
CA TYR A 306 -18.21 0.65 -10.45
C TYR A 306 -18.03 1.49 -11.72
N ARG A 307 -18.62 2.68 -11.76
CA ARG A 307 -18.52 3.56 -12.93
C ARG A 307 -17.09 4.08 -13.14
N LEU A 308 -16.41 4.49 -12.06
CA LEU A 308 -15.02 4.90 -12.11
C LEU A 308 -14.13 3.79 -12.66
N ARG A 309 -14.29 2.54 -12.18
CA ARG A 309 -13.54 1.38 -12.69
C ARG A 309 -13.63 1.28 -14.21
N ASN A 310 -14.82 1.43 -14.77
CA ASN A 310 -15.02 1.31 -16.20
C ASN A 310 -14.39 2.50 -16.93
N VAL A 311 -14.67 3.74 -16.53
CA VAL A 311 -14.17 4.94 -17.22
C VAL A 311 -12.65 5.06 -17.17
N THR A 312 -12.02 4.83 -16.01
CA THR A 312 -10.54 4.94 -15.86
C THR A 312 -9.77 3.85 -16.62
N SER A 313 -10.46 2.85 -17.16
CA SER A 313 -9.87 1.78 -17.97
C SER A 313 -9.87 2.08 -19.49
N HIS A 314 -10.50 3.18 -19.94
CA HIS A 314 -10.73 3.44 -21.37
C HIS A 314 -9.88 4.56 -21.99
N GLY A 315 -9.19 5.40 -21.19
CA GLY A 315 -8.34 6.47 -21.73
C GLY A 315 -7.57 7.26 -20.68
N LEU A 316 -6.48 7.92 -21.11
CA LEU A 316 -5.65 8.84 -20.31
C LEU A 316 -5.86 10.34 -20.62
N PRO A 317 -6.15 10.78 -21.87
CA PRO A 317 -6.35 12.20 -22.14
C PRO A 317 -7.77 12.62 -21.78
N TRP A 318 -7.90 13.54 -20.83
CA TRP A 318 -9.21 14.09 -20.44
C TRP A 318 -9.10 15.59 -20.16
N SER A 319 -10.05 16.35 -20.69
CA SER A 319 -10.21 17.77 -20.42
C SER A 319 -10.55 18.05 -18.96
N GLU A 320 -10.04 19.18 -18.49
CA GLU A 320 -10.11 19.75 -17.14
C GLU A 320 -11.49 19.71 -16.51
N ILE A 321 -11.69 18.96 -15.40
CA ILE A 321 -12.84 19.18 -14.49
C ILE A 321 -12.54 18.88 -13.01
N ILE A 322 -11.62 17.97 -12.67
CA ILE A 322 -11.51 17.52 -11.28
C ILE A 322 -10.63 18.47 -10.46
N ASP A 323 -11.28 19.19 -9.54
CA ASP A 323 -10.62 19.92 -8.45
C ASP A 323 -10.35 19.03 -7.23
N ALA A 324 -9.58 19.54 -6.27
CA ALA A 324 -9.23 18.79 -5.06
C ALA A 324 -10.46 18.31 -4.27
N ALA A 325 -11.54 19.08 -4.27
CA ALA A 325 -12.78 18.73 -3.58
C ALA A 325 -13.51 17.56 -4.27
N THR A 326 -13.64 17.62 -5.59
CA THR A 326 -14.25 16.56 -6.40
C THR A 326 -13.45 15.27 -6.32
N TYR A 327 -12.11 15.36 -6.37
CA TYR A 327 -11.25 14.20 -6.16
C TYR A 327 -11.46 13.57 -4.80
N LYS A 328 -11.45 14.37 -3.72
CA LYS A 328 -11.66 13.85 -2.37
C LYS A 328 -13.00 13.13 -2.26
N ARG A 329 -14.07 13.70 -2.84
CA ARG A 329 -15.39 13.06 -2.87
C ARG A 329 -15.35 11.71 -3.58
N LEU A 330 -14.78 11.64 -4.79
CA LEU A 330 -14.65 10.40 -5.56
C LEU A 330 -13.82 9.34 -4.83
N TYR A 331 -12.67 9.74 -4.26
CA TYR A 331 -11.83 8.90 -3.42
C TYR A 331 -12.64 8.29 -2.27
N GLN A 332 -13.41 9.11 -1.55
CA GLN A 332 -14.25 8.67 -0.45
C GLN A 332 -15.37 7.72 -0.90
N GLN A 333 -15.97 7.91 -2.08
CA GLN A 333 -16.95 6.94 -2.58
C GLN A 333 -16.34 5.54 -2.76
N ILE A 334 -15.11 5.46 -3.27
CA ILE A 334 -14.41 4.19 -3.42
C ILE A 334 -14.05 3.62 -2.03
N LEU A 335 -13.46 4.45 -1.16
CA LEU A 335 -13.04 4.00 0.17
C LEU A 335 -14.22 3.54 1.03
N PHE A 336 -15.35 4.26 0.99
CA PHE A 336 -16.55 3.88 1.74
C PHE A 336 -17.22 2.63 1.18
N SER A 337 -17.08 2.35 -0.13
CA SER A 337 -17.46 1.05 -0.68
C SER A 337 -16.63 -0.08 -0.08
N ILE A 338 -15.32 0.13 0.07
CA ILE A 338 -14.40 -0.84 0.71
C ILE A 338 -14.77 -1.01 2.18
N PHE A 339 -14.92 0.08 2.92
CA PHE A 339 -15.31 0.05 4.34
C PHE A 339 -16.67 -0.59 4.55
N TYR A 340 -17.64 -0.39 3.66
CA TYR A 340 -18.94 -1.06 3.76
C TYR A 340 -18.82 -2.59 3.72
N ILE A 341 -17.99 -3.12 2.80
CA ILE A 341 -17.74 -4.57 2.75
C ILE A 341 -16.98 -5.04 4.00
N ILE A 342 -15.97 -4.28 4.44
CA ILE A 342 -15.20 -4.61 5.65
C ILE A 342 -16.12 -4.64 6.88
N ASP A 343 -16.95 -3.61 7.07
CA ASP A 343 -17.94 -3.49 8.14
C ASP A 343 -18.89 -4.68 8.14
N LYS A 344 -19.44 -5.01 6.98
CA LYS A 344 -20.42 -6.08 6.85
C LYS A 344 -19.86 -7.49 7.04
N LYS A 345 -18.58 -7.71 6.72
CA LYS A 345 -17.98 -9.05 6.63
C LYS A 345 -16.92 -9.35 7.69
N TYR A 346 -16.41 -8.32 8.35
CA TYR A 346 -15.28 -8.42 9.26
C TYR A 346 -15.47 -7.67 10.58
N SER A 347 -16.54 -6.88 10.78
CA SER A 347 -16.80 -6.17 12.05
C SER A 347 -17.63 -6.94 13.07
#